data_AF-A0A2E6BFA5-F1
#
_entry.id   AF-A0A2E6BFA5-F1
#
_cell.length_a   1.000
_cell.length_b   1.000
_cell.length_c   1.000
_cell.angle_alpha   90.00
_cell.angle_beta   90.00
_cell.angle_gamma   90.00
#
_symmetry.space_group_name_H-M   'P 1'
#
loop_
_entity.id
_entity.type
_entity.pdbx_description
1 polymer ?
#
loop_
_entity_poly.entity_id
_entity_poly.type
_entity_poly.pdbx_seq_one_letter_code
_entity_poly.pdbx_strand_id
1 'polypeptide(L)'
;MVCQERHGIFLEMWAKIRVTNTVVAMLGALACVPTVSLAQTEPDPGTAQAAQQQSPRIQVVGVEGALADNIRVHVGTPDISCDASQRRLDRLLPGIRREVLRAAQALGYYQSQRQISFTPASETESGCWQLVVNITPGAPVRLAEINVQITDPQYRDLFTPVLQSLPLRSGDVLNHSAYERLKAMLSGYAVERGFFQARFDTAELQVDVTQNQAFVDIDFNPGARYRFGEIVLNTPDALSQRFVERFLIFEPNSEYSSEVLIQQRQNFNDSQYFSRVSVSPELDNAQNNAVPVSVDLAMRPRKAWSAGAGVNTDTGPRMRFSYEDRYFNRQGHRLTGDLTVSTARQEPSLTYVIPLQDPVNDSLRLSGGFQREETDSYITNTYRAGASYQTLVGSWVQSIFTNYEQERSQLTNVMDRSEFNEQTNSLISGVSWSRTRSNDPIYPSRGWRLFGQVRGAHEDLISDITFVQLTSSAKFIREIGPGRVLLRAEAATTVADELLELPISVRFFTGGDTSVRGYQFGELGATNDDGEVVGGKHMLVGSIEYDIPVMGNWYAAAFFDTGNSFSDFDDMQLQESAGLGIRWLSPIGPIRVDVAKGLDSGGGYRLHITMGPDL
;
A
#
# COMPACT_ATOMS: atom_id res chain seq x y z
N MET A 1 -54.62 11.47 -49.34
CA MET A 1 -53.40 10.82 -49.85
C MET A 1 -52.45 10.65 -48.68
N VAL A 2 -52.05 9.45 -48.23
CA VAL A 2 -52.44 8.07 -48.60
C VAL A 2 -52.49 7.21 -47.32
N CYS A 3 -53.39 6.22 -47.33
CA CYS A 3 -53.53 5.00 -46.52
C CYS A 3 -52.22 4.31 -46.02
N GLN A 4 -52.19 3.35 -45.07
CA GLN A 4 -53.25 2.54 -44.43
C GLN A 4 -52.74 1.82 -43.14
N GLU A 5 -53.68 1.46 -42.23
CA GLU A 5 -53.85 0.18 -41.45
C GLU A 5 -52.63 -0.70 -41.00
N ARG A 6 -52.59 -1.43 -39.87
CA ARG A 6 -53.54 -1.84 -38.78
C ARG A 6 -52.69 -2.25 -37.55
N HIS A 7 -53.06 -1.94 -36.29
CA HIS A 7 -53.80 -2.81 -35.33
C HIS A 7 -53.36 -4.31 -35.30
N GLY A 8 -53.04 -4.94 -34.16
CA GLY A 8 -52.99 -4.46 -32.76
C GLY A 8 -52.95 -5.63 -31.74
N ILE A 9 -53.26 -5.33 -30.45
CA ILE A 9 -53.57 -6.25 -29.33
C ILE A 9 -52.33 -6.92 -28.66
N PHE A 10 -51.88 -6.47 -27.46
CA PHE A 10 -52.37 -6.76 -26.08
C PHE A 10 -52.04 -8.17 -25.54
N LEU A 11 -51.13 -8.28 -24.56
CA LEU A 11 -51.47 -8.58 -23.15
C LEU A 11 -50.25 -8.44 -22.21
N GLU A 12 -50.46 -7.80 -21.05
CA GLU A 12 -49.63 -8.02 -19.86
C GLU A 12 -50.06 -9.30 -19.12
N MET A 13 -49.20 -9.89 -18.27
CA MET A 13 -49.46 -10.06 -16.82
C MET A 13 -48.26 -10.64 -16.06
N TRP A 14 -47.54 -9.85 -15.25
CA TRP A 14 -47.76 -9.55 -13.80
C TRP A 14 -47.26 -10.69 -12.87
N ALA A 15 -46.05 -10.58 -12.26
CA ALA A 15 -45.74 -9.94 -10.95
C ALA A 15 -45.53 -11.00 -9.82
N LYS A 16 -44.79 -10.82 -8.71
CA LYS A 16 -44.83 -9.75 -7.68
C LYS A 16 -43.65 -9.86 -6.65
N ILE A 17 -43.26 -8.73 -6.01
CA ILE A 17 -42.80 -8.56 -4.59
C ILE A 17 -41.35 -9.03 -4.20
N ARG A 18 -40.48 -8.25 -3.49
CA ARG A 18 -40.48 -6.82 -3.01
C ARG A 18 -39.12 -6.37 -2.39
N VAL A 19 -38.95 -5.03 -2.23
CA VAL A 19 -38.22 -4.30 -1.15
C VAL A 19 -36.67 -4.34 -1.17
N THR A 20 -35.89 -3.23 -1.07
CA THR A 20 -36.14 -1.76 -1.06
C THR A 20 -34.84 -1.01 -1.44
N ASN A 21 -34.96 0.20 -2.02
CA ASN A 21 -33.98 1.28 -1.76
C ASN A 21 -34.61 2.66 -2.01
N THR A 22 -34.14 3.71 -1.31
CA THR A 22 -34.90 4.97 -1.12
C THR A 22 -34.08 6.22 -1.46
N VAL A 23 -34.53 6.95 -2.49
CA VAL A 23 -34.50 8.41 -2.71
C VAL A 23 -33.18 9.20 -2.57
N VAL A 24 -32.76 9.80 -3.70
CA VAL A 24 -32.49 11.25 -3.83
C VAL A 24 -33.10 11.71 -5.16
N ALA A 25 -33.77 12.87 -5.21
CA ALA A 25 -34.45 13.39 -6.40
C ALA A 25 -33.90 14.77 -6.82
N MET A 26 -33.80 14.98 -8.14
CA MET A 26 -33.51 16.27 -8.77
C MET A 26 -34.72 17.22 -8.74
N LEU A 27 -34.48 18.52 -8.97
CA LEU A 27 -35.23 19.28 -9.98
C LEU A 27 -34.59 20.65 -10.28
N GLY A 28 -34.64 21.05 -11.55
CA GLY A 28 -34.39 22.42 -12.02
C GLY A 28 -35.21 22.68 -13.29
N ALA A 29 -35.83 23.86 -13.40
CA ALA A 29 -36.66 24.24 -14.56
C ALA A 29 -36.84 25.77 -14.68
N LEU A 30 -37.07 26.23 -15.92
CA LEU A 30 -37.23 27.63 -16.38
C LEU A 30 -38.54 27.76 -17.19
N ALA A 31 -39.19 28.91 -17.38
CA ALA A 31 -39.02 30.28 -16.87
C ALA A 31 -40.31 31.12 -17.18
N CYS A 32 -40.17 32.45 -17.23
CA CYS A 32 -41.02 33.47 -17.89
C CYS A 32 -42.19 34.14 -17.12
N VAL A 33 -41.91 35.39 -16.65
CA VAL A 33 -42.58 36.69 -16.96
C VAL A 33 -44.13 36.77 -16.76
N PRO A 34 -44.70 37.75 -15.99
CA PRO A 34 -44.39 39.19 -16.11
C PRO A 34 -44.24 40.01 -14.81
N THR A 35 -43.70 41.22 -14.97
CA THR A 35 -43.53 42.25 -13.94
C THR A 35 -44.79 43.12 -13.77
N VAL A 36 -45.32 43.21 -12.55
CA VAL A 36 -46.22 44.30 -12.12
C VAL A 36 -45.70 44.84 -10.78
N SER A 37 -45.52 46.16 -10.70
CA SER A 37 -45.02 46.83 -9.50
C SER A 37 -46.13 47.02 -8.46
N LEU A 38 -45.92 46.50 -7.26
CA LEU A 38 -46.62 46.94 -6.05
C LEU A 38 -45.57 47.15 -4.95
N ALA A 39 -45.65 48.30 -4.29
CA ALA A 39 -44.64 48.76 -3.36
C ALA A 39 -44.53 47.85 -2.13
N GLN A 40 -43.30 47.46 -1.81
CA GLN A 40 -42.91 46.98 -0.48
C GLN A 40 -41.75 47.85 -0.01
N THR A 41 -41.86 48.29 1.24
CA THR A 41 -40.95 49.22 1.90
C THR A 41 -39.52 48.67 1.95
N GLU A 42 -38.54 49.50 1.59
CA GLU A 42 -37.13 49.21 1.80
C GLU A 42 -36.87 48.94 3.30
N PRO A 43 -36.19 47.84 3.67
CA PRO A 43 -35.51 47.80 4.95
C PRO A 43 -34.30 48.75 4.90
N ASP A 44 -34.14 49.57 5.94
CA ASP A 44 -33.04 50.50 6.13
C ASP A 44 -31.66 49.86 5.80
N PRO A 45 -30.71 50.57 5.17
CA PRO A 45 -29.34 50.12 5.00
C PRO A 45 -28.56 50.24 6.33
N GLY A 46 -29.00 49.48 7.33
CA GLY A 46 -28.45 49.46 8.69
C GLY A 46 -28.47 48.06 9.28
N THR A 47 -27.41 47.68 9.98
CA THR A 47 -27.28 46.44 10.78
C THR A 47 -27.22 45.11 10.02
N ALA A 48 -26.20 44.98 9.16
CA ALA A 48 -25.57 43.68 8.88
C ALA A 48 -24.09 43.69 9.33
N GLN A 49 -23.84 44.04 10.60
CA GLN A 49 -22.52 43.79 11.21
C GLN A 49 -22.34 42.30 11.41
N ALA A 50 -21.18 41.78 11.00
CA ALA A 50 -20.82 40.39 11.24
C ALA A 50 -20.85 40.10 12.76
N ALA A 51 -21.63 39.10 13.16
CA ALA A 51 -21.62 38.59 14.52
C ALA A 51 -20.27 37.91 14.79
N GLN A 52 -19.29 38.68 15.26
CA GLN A 52 -18.07 38.14 15.84
C GLN A 52 -18.48 37.18 16.96
N GLN A 53 -18.05 35.91 16.87
CA GLN A 53 -18.29 34.94 17.93
C GLN A 53 -17.55 35.39 19.20
N GLN A 54 -18.28 36.06 20.09
CA GLN A 54 -17.83 36.46 21.41
C GLN A 54 -17.38 35.19 22.16
N SER A 55 -16.07 34.97 22.16
CA SER A 55 -15.43 33.76 22.66
C SER A 55 -14.41 34.16 23.71
N PRO A 56 -14.44 33.57 24.91
CA PRO A 56 -13.50 33.92 25.96
C PRO A 56 -12.07 33.54 25.57
N ARG A 57 -11.10 34.38 25.95
CA ARG A 57 -9.68 34.16 25.65
C ARG A 57 -8.88 33.83 26.89
N ILE A 58 -7.87 32.96 26.75
CA ILE A 58 -6.89 32.66 27.79
C ILE A 58 -5.53 33.15 27.33
N GLN A 59 -5.01 34.18 27.99
CA GLN A 59 -3.67 34.70 27.74
C GLN A 59 -2.74 34.19 28.84
N VAL A 60 -1.71 33.43 28.46
CA VAL A 60 -0.61 33.04 29.35
C VAL A 60 0.56 33.96 29.05
N VAL A 61 1.16 34.54 30.10
CA VAL A 61 2.22 35.55 30.01
C VAL A 61 3.37 35.15 30.93
N GLY A 62 4.61 35.33 30.45
CA GLY A 62 5.85 34.98 31.18
C GLY A 62 6.44 33.61 30.85
N VAL A 63 5.71 32.78 30.09
CA VAL A 63 6.16 31.45 29.60
C VAL A 63 5.63 31.18 28.20
N GLU A 64 6.36 30.38 27.42
CA GLU A 64 6.00 29.97 26.05
C GLU A 64 6.11 28.45 25.87
N GLY A 65 5.67 27.96 24.70
CA GLY A 65 5.71 26.54 24.32
C GLY A 65 4.95 25.63 25.29
N ALA A 66 5.51 24.44 25.53
CA ALA A 66 4.85 23.34 26.22
C ALA A 66 4.22 23.70 27.59
N LEU A 67 4.82 24.62 28.35
CA LEU A 67 4.25 25.07 29.64
C LEU A 67 3.04 25.99 29.43
N ALA A 68 3.10 26.92 28.49
CA ALA A 68 1.94 27.77 28.15
C ALA A 68 0.79 26.93 27.60
N ASP A 69 1.09 25.97 26.73
CA ASP A 69 0.10 25.06 26.13
C ASP A 69 -0.54 24.15 27.19
N ASN A 70 0.26 23.54 28.07
CA ASN A 70 -0.25 22.69 29.14
C ASN A 70 -1.16 23.45 30.12
N ILE A 71 -0.85 24.72 30.39
CA ILE A 71 -1.70 25.61 31.20
C ILE A 71 -3.04 25.88 30.51
N ARG A 72 -3.05 26.21 29.20
CA ARG A 72 -4.29 26.45 28.46
C ARG A 72 -5.20 25.21 28.46
N VAL A 73 -4.62 24.02 28.29
CA VAL A 73 -5.36 22.74 28.28
C VAL A 73 -5.94 22.40 29.67
N HIS A 74 -5.16 22.51 30.74
CA HIS A 74 -5.62 22.18 32.10
C HIS A 74 -6.67 23.16 32.64
N VAL A 75 -6.52 24.44 32.34
CA VAL A 75 -7.47 25.47 32.78
C VAL A 75 -8.77 25.38 31.98
N GLY A 76 -8.67 25.13 30.67
CA GLY A 76 -9.78 25.15 29.73
C GLY A 76 -10.46 26.51 29.65
N THR A 77 -11.45 26.65 28.77
CA THR A 77 -12.38 27.80 28.79
C THR A 77 -13.60 27.42 29.63
N PRO A 78 -13.81 28.03 30.82
CA PRO A 78 -15.04 27.84 31.57
C PRO A 78 -16.28 28.15 30.73
N ASP A 79 -17.28 27.26 30.78
CA ASP A 79 -18.57 27.46 30.12
C ASP A 79 -19.40 28.50 30.89
N ILE A 80 -19.10 29.78 30.63
CA ILE A 80 -19.71 30.95 31.23
C ILE A 80 -19.91 32.01 30.15
N SER A 81 -21.10 32.60 30.13
CA SER A 81 -21.47 33.66 29.19
C SER A 81 -20.56 34.89 29.25
N CYS A 82 -20.40 35.57 28.12
CA CYS A 82 -19.52 36.73 27.99
C CYS A 82 -19.96 37.95 28.82
N ASP A 83 -21.24 38.05 29.16
CA ASP A 83 -21.84 39.09 30.01
C ASP A 83 -21.72 38.80 31.53
N ALA A 84 -21.04 37.72 31.93
CA ALA A 84 -20.96 37.33 33.32
C ALA A 84 -20.29 38.40 34.21
N SER A 85 -21.00 38.83 35.25
CA SER A 85 -20.49 39.80 36.24
C SER A 85 -19.13 39.38 36.83
N GLN A 86 -18.25 40.36 37.10
CA GLN A 86 -16.91 40.12 37.67
C GLN A 86 -16.92 39.19 38.90
N ARG A 87 -17.87 39.38 39.82
CA ARG A 87 -18.04 38.52 41.02
C ARG A 87 -18.28 37.04 40.69
N ARG A 88 -18.86 36.72 39.53
CA ARG A 88 -19.05 35.34 39.05
C ARG A 88 -17.75 34.76 38.49
N LEU A 89 -16.97 35.57 37.76
CA LEU A 89 -15.65 35.20 37.26
C LEU A 89 -14.65 34.99 38.41
N ASP A 90 -14.59 35.91 39.37
CA ASP A 90 -13.69 35.85 40.53
C ASP A 90 -13.87 34.59 41.38
N ARG A 91 -15.10 34.04 41.43
CA ARG A 91 -15.40 32.76 42.11
C ARG A 91 -14.71 31.55 41.48
N LEU A 92 -14.30 31.62 40.21
CA LEU A 92 -13.53 30.57 39.55
C LEU A 92 -12.04 30.62 39.87
N LEU A 93 -11.50 31.79 40.27
CA LEU A 93 -10.06 31.99 40.46
C LEU A 93 -9.40 30.98 41.42
N PRO A 94 -10.03 30.53 42.54
CA PRO A 94 -9.45 29.48 43.38
C PRO A 94 -9.31 28.12 42.66
N GLY A 95 -10.26 27.77 41.79
CA GLY A 95 -10.20 26.57 40.96
C GLY A 95 -9.09 26.68 39.91
N ILE A 96 -9.12 27.76 39.13
CA ILE A 96 -8.13 28.05 38.08
C ILE A 96 -6.71 28.09 38.65
N ARG A 97 -6.49 28.70 39.82
CA ARG A 97 -5.19 28.71 40.51
C ARG A 97 -4.69 27.28 40.83
N ARG A 98 -5.57 26.33 41.14
CA ARG A 98 -5.15 24.92 41.35
C ARG A 98 -4.79 24.24 40.03
N GLU A 99 -5.56 24.45 38.96
CA GLU A 99 -5.26 23.83 37.66
C GLU A 99 -3.98 24.40 37.02
N VAL A 100 -3.73 25.71 37.14
CA VAL A 100 -2.42 26.29 36.78
C VAL A 100 -1.28 25.70 37.62
N LEU A 101 -1.54 25.24 38.86
CA LEU A 101 -0.49 24.60 39.68
C LEU A 101 -0.16 23.22 39.13
N ARG A 102 -1.21 22.43 38.88
CA ARG A 102 -1.09 21.07 38.34
C ARG A 102 -0.41 21.07 36.98
N ALA A 103 -0.78 22.01 36.10
CA ALA A 103 -0.14 22.18 34.80
C ALA A 103 1.35 22.53 34.89
N ALA A 104 1.74 23.37 35.85
CA ALA A 104 3.15 23.72 36.08
C ALA A 104 3.94 22.56 36.73
N GLN A 105 3.38 21.92 37.75
CA GLN A 105 3.98 20.79 38.46
C GLN A 105 4.15 19.55 37.57
N ALA A 106 3.21 19.28 36.67
CA ALA A 106 3.28 18.20 35.68
C ALA A 106 4.51 18.32 34.76
N LEU A 107 5.06 19.54 34.61
CA LEU A 107 6.26 19.86 33.84
C LEU A 107 7.45 20.31 34.74
N GLY A 108 7.41 19.97 36.04
CA GLY A 108 8.52 20.16 36.96
C GLY A 108 8.61 21.53 37.65
N TYR A 109 7.68 22.45 37.41
CA TYR A 109 7.72 23.81 37.95
C TYR A 109 6.93 23.93 39.27
N TYR A 110 7.51 23.41 40.35
CA TYR A 110 6.87 23.36 41.67
C TYR A 110 6.88 24.69 42.42
N GLN A 111 7.88 25.55 42.17
CA GLN A 111 8.03 26.86 42.82
C GLN A 111 7.43 28.01 41.99
N SER A 112 6.55 27.72 41.02
CA SER A 112 6.05 28.73 40.08
C SER A 112 5.23 29.83 40.78
N GLN A 113 5.65 31.08 40.63
CA GLN A 113 4.90 32.25 41.08
C GLN A 113 3.87 32.65 40.02
N ARG A 114 2.72 33.17 40.44
CA ARG A 114 1.61 33.45 39.51
C ARG A 114 0.64 34.49 40.02
N GLN A 115 0.13 35.27 39.07
CA GLN A 115 -0.96 36.22 39.27
C GLN A 115 -2.02 35.97 38.20
N ILE A 116 -3.24 35.70 38.65
CA ILE A 116 -4.37 35.32 37.79
C ILE A 116 -5.53 36.27 38.03
N SER A 117 -6.02 36.88 36.95
CA SER A 117 -7.08 37.87 36.92
C SER A 117 -7.94 37.70 35.65
N PHE A 118 -9.20 38.12 35.73
CA PHE A 118 -10.05 38.30 34.56
C PHE A 118 -10.09 39.77 34.15
N THR A 119 -9.96 40.03 32.86
CA THR A 119 -10.34 41.30 32.21
C THR A 119 -11.80 41.17 31.74
N PRO A 120 -12.70 42.07 32.15
CA PRO A 120 -14.12 41.98 31.80
C PRO A 120 -14.37 42.26 30.32
N ALA A 121 -15.48 41.77 29.77
CA ALA A 121 -15.83 41.90 28.36
C ALA A 121 -15.86 43.36 27.85
N SER A 122 -16.18 44.32 28.72
CA SER A 122 -16.19 45.76 28.45
C SER A 122 -14.81 46.36 28.17
N GLU A 123 -13.74 45.67 28.54
CA GLU A 123 -12.34 46.10 28.39
C GLU A 123 -11.60 45.28 27.30
N THR A 124 -12.34 44.42 26.57
CA THR A 124 -11.79 43.54 25.53
C THR A 124 -12.36 43.83 24.14
N GLU A 125 -11.51 43.90 23.13
CA GLU A 125 -11.93 44.03 21.73
C GLU A 125 -12.76 42.83 21.23
N SER A 126 -12.66 41.68 21.90
CA SER A 126 -13.44 40.46 21.61
C SER A 126 -14.89 40.50 22.11
N GLY A 127 -15.30 41.53 22.86
CA GLY A 127 -16.63 41.61 23.47
C GLY A 127 -16.93 40.46 24.44
N CYS A 128 -15.89 39.83 25.01
CA CYS A 128 -15.99 38.68 25.90
C CYS A 128 -14.80 38.65 26.86
N TRP A 129 -15.03 38.24 28.11
CA TRP A 129 -14.00 38.25 29.15
C TRP A 129 -12.74 37.46 28.77
N GLN A 130 -11.60 37.92 29.28
CA GLN A 130 -10.29 37.33 29.05
C GLN A 130 -9.65 36.92 30.37
N LEU A 131 -9.21 35.67 30.47
CA LEU A 131 -8.43 35.18 31.59
C LEU A 131 -6.94 35.44 31.34
N VAL A 132 -6.30 36.23 32.19
CA VAL A 132 -4.87 36.51 32.14
C VAL A 132 -4.15 35.72 33.24
N VAL A 133 -3.22 34.86 32.82
CA VAL A 133 -2.36 34.04 33.68
C VAL A 133 -0.93 34.54 33.51
N ASN A 134 -0.50 35.46 34.38
CA ASN A 134 0.91 35.81 34.51
C ASN A 134 1.58 34.73 35.37
N ILE A 135 2.59 34.04 34.84
CA ILE A 135 3.32 32.99 35.55
C ILE A 135 4.83 33.14 35.35
N THR A 136 5.56 33.07 36.46
CA THR A 136 7.03 32.97 36.49
C THR A 136 7.37 31.55 36.94
N PRO A 137 7.99 30.71 36.09
CA PRO A 137 8.07 29.26 36.32
C PRO A 137 8.99 28.88 37.49
N GLY A 138 10.00 29.69 37.79
CA GLY A 138 11.03 29.36 38.77
C GLY A 138 12.04 28.33 38.23
N ALA A 139 12.89 27.79 39.12
CA ALA A 139 13.77 26.69 38.77
C ALA A 139 12.95 25.40 38.57
N PRO A 140 13.17 24.64 37.48
CA PRO A 140 12.53 23.34 37.30
C PRO A 140 13.15 22.30 38.24
N VAL A 141 12.31 21.43 38.79
CA VAL A 141 12.73 20.16 39.39
C VAL A 141 13.37 19.29 38.31
N ARG A 142 14.54 18.70 38.61
CA ARG A 142 15.26 17.78 37.73
C ARG A 142 15.35 16.37 38.31
N LEU A 143 15.35 15.36 37.45
CA LEU A 143 15.56 13.98 37.85
C LEU A 143 17.01 13.78 38.25
N ALA A 144 17.25 13.49 39.53
CA ALA A 144 18.58 13.19 40.06
C ALA A 144 18.91 11.71 39.82
N GLU A 145 18.03 10.83 40.29
CA GLU A 145 18.19 9.37 40.21
C GLU A 145 16.95 8.71 39.62
N ILE A 146 17.18 7.64 38.85
CA ILE A 146 16.13 6.80 38.23
C ILE A 146 16.54 5.35 38.48
N ASN A 147 15.96 4.74 39.51
CA ASN A 147 16.06 3.33 39.79
C ASN A 147 14.86 2.60 39.17
N VAL A 148 15.12 1.67 38.24
CA VAL A 148 14.10 0.79 37.66
C VAL A 148 14.64 -0.62 37.71
N GLN A 149 14.00 -1.46 38.51
CA GLN A 149 14.39 -2.85 38.73
C GLN A 149 13.26 -3.80 38.32
N ILE A 150 13.65 -5.02 37.96
CA ILE A 150 12.74 -6.13 37.73
C ILE A 150 12.89 -7.04 38.94
N THR A 151 11.83 -7.23 39.71
CA THR A 151 11.86 -7.90 41.03
C THR A 151 12.41 -9.33 40.94
N ASP A 152 12.10 -10.01 39.83
CA ASP A 152 12.60 -11.35 39.53
C ASP A 152 13.82 -11.27 38.59
N PRO A 153 15.03 -11.60 39.07
CA PRO A 153 16.24 -11.54 38.26
C PRO A 153 16.21 -12.44 37.02
N GLN A 154 15.43 -13.52 37.02
CA GLN A 154 15.38 -14.46 35.89
C GLN A 154 14.79 -13.82 34.62
N TYR A 155 13.96 -12.79 34.78
CA TYR A 155 13.33 -12.07 33.68
C TYR A 155 14.02 -10.74 33.34
N ARG A 156 15.05 -10.32 34.10
CA ARG A 156 15.73 -9.04 33.90
C ARG A 156 16.24 -8.87 32.46
N ASP A 157 16.90 -9.89 31.92
CA ASP A 157 17.44 -9.88 30.56
C ASP A 157 16.34 -9.74 29.51
N LEU A 158 15.19 -10.39 29.72
CA LEU A 158 14.02 -10.31 28.84
C LEU A 158 13.46 -8.89 28.76
N PHE A 159 13.55 -8.09 29.82
CA PHE A 159 13.11 -6.69 29.86
C PHE A 159 14.20 -5.68 29.41
N THR A 160 15.42 -6.12 29.10
CA THR A 160 16.51 -5.24 28.63
C THR A 160 16.11 -4.27 27.51
N PRO A 161 15.34 -4.66 26.46
CA PRO A 161 14.97 -3.73 25.39
C PRO A 161 14.13 -2.54 25.85
N VAL A 162 13.23 -2.72 26.83
CA VAL A 162 12.45 -1.61 27.40
C VAL A 162 13.27 -0.82 28.43
N LEU A 163 14.15 -1.48 29.19
CA LEU A 163 15.07 -0.84 30.13
C LEU A 163 16.16 0.01 29.44
N GLN A 164 16.49 -0.24 28.18
CA GLN A 164 17.42 0.58 27.38
C GLN A 164 16.72 1.75 26.66
N SER A 165 15.39 1.77 26.59
CA SER A 165 14.60 2.75 25.84
C SER A 165 13.69 3.63 26.71
N LEU A 166 14.03 3.76 28.00
CA LEU A 166 13.27 4.53 28.99
C LEU A 166 13.03 5.99 28.53
N PRO A 167 11.82 6.56 28.75
CA PRO A 167 11.48 7.92 28.35
C PRO A 167 12.01 9.00 29.32
N LEU A 168 12.89 8.62 30.26
CA LEU A 168 13.45 9.46 31.32
C LEU A 168 14.97 9.26 31.40
N ARG A 169 15.73 10.33 31.65
CA ARG A 169 17.18 10.29 31.94
C ARG A 169 17.53 11.17 33.13
N SER A 170 18.60 10.84 33.84
CA SER A 170 19.14 11.71 34.89
C SER A 170 19.58 13.06 34.28
N GLY A 171 19.25 14.15 34.96
CA GLY A 171 19.42 15.54 34.51
C GLY A 171 18.20 16.14 33.80
N ASP A 172 17.26 15.33 33.29
CA ASP A 172 16.05 15.83 32.63
C ASP A 172 15.17 16.67 33.57
N VAL A 173 14.43 17.63 33.01
CA VAL A 173 13.37 18.32 33.74
C VAL A 173 12.23 17.33 34.03
N LEU A 174 11.76 17.29 35.26
CA LEU A 174 10.71 16.37 35.68
C LEU A 174 9.44 16.54 34.83
N ASN A 175 9.00 15.47 34.21
CA ASN A 175 7.75 15.43 33.46
C ASN A 175 6.90 14.23 33.90
N HIS A 176 5.77 14.50 34.54
CA HIS A 176 4.87 13.47 35.09
C HIS A 176 4.33 12.54 34.00
N SER A 177 4.06 13.07 32.81
CA SER A 177 3.59 12.24 31.69
C SER A 177 4.65 11.25 31.21
N ALA A 178 5.95 11.55 31.41
CA ALA A 178 7.04 10.65 31.04
C ALA A 178 7.22 9.52 32.07
N TYR A 179 7.00 9.81 33.36
CA TYR A 179 6.92 8.79 34.42
C TYR A 179 5.74 7.82 34.22
N GLU A 180 4.54 8.34 33.90
CA GLU A 180 3.39 7.46 33.60
C GLU A 180 3.56 6.70 32.28
N ARG A 181 4.22 7.28 31.26
CA ARG A 181 4.62 6.53 30.05
C ARG A 181 5.60 5.40 30.36
N LEU A 182 6.58 5.62 31.24
CA LEU A 182 7.51 4.58 31.68
C LEU A 182 6.76 3.39 32.29
N LYS A 183 5.85 3.64 33.24
CA LYS A 183 5.00 2.59 33.83
C LYS A 183 4.18 1.86 32.77
N ALA A 184 3.52 2.60 31.87
CA ALA A 184 2.74 2.02 30.78
C ALA A 184 3.59 1.18 29.80
N MET A 185 4.83 1.57 29.52
CA MET A 185 5.77 0.79 28.70
C MET A 185 6.15 -0.54 29.36
N LEU A 186 6.44 -0.54 30.67
CA LEU A 186 6.75 -1.77 31.43
C LEU A 186 5.54 -2.72 31.46
N SER A 187 4.35 -2.23 31.80
CA SER A 187 3.12 -3.03 31.80
C SER A 187 2.72 -3.52 30.40
N GLY A 188 2.86 -2.68 29.37
CA GLY A 188 2.57 -3.06 27.98
C GLY A 188 3.49 -4.17 27.48
N TYR A 189 4.80 -4.03 27.72
CA TYR A 189 5.79 -5.05 27.37
C TYR A 189 5.58 -6.36 28.13
N ALA A 190 5.19 -6.27 29.41
CA ALA A 190 4.82 -7.44 30.20
C ALA A 190 3.64 -8.20 29.58
N VAL A 191 2.54 -7.50 29.24
CA VAL A 191 1.37 -8.11 28.57
C VAL A 191 1.74 -8.69 27.20
N GLU A 192 2.53 -7.96 26.39
CA GLU A 192 3.04 -8.44 25.09
C GLU A 192 3.77 -9.78 25.22
N ARG A 193 4.52 -9.98 26.30
CA ARG A 193 5.31 -11.18 26.59
C ARG A 193 4.60 -12.23 27.47
N GLY A 194 3.32 -12.05 27.78
CA GLY A 194 2.52 -13.05 28.51
C GLY A 194 2.60 -12.97 30.03
N PHE A 195 2.96 -11.81 30.59
CA PHE A 195 3.00 -11.58 32.04
C PHE A 195 1.72 -10.87 32.51
N PHE A 196 0.59 -11.59 32.50
CA PHE A 196 -0.73 -11.01 32.81
C PHE A 196 -0.93 -10.65 34.28
N GLN A 197 -0.07 -11.13 35.18
CA GLN A 197 -0.08 -10.83 36.61
C GLN A 197 0.90 -9.71 37.00
N ALA A 198 1.52 -9.05 36.01
CA ALA A 198 2.55 -8.05 36.25
C ALA A 198 2.02 -6.83 37.01
N ARG A 199 2.80 -6.37 37.98
CA ARG A 199 2.46 -5.25 38.87
C ARG A 199 3.71 -4.49 39.30
N PHE A 200 3.49 -3.35 39.93
CA PHE A 200 4.54 -2.60 40.60
C PHE A 200 4.51 -2.98 42.08
N ASP A 201 5.57 -3.61 42.59
CA ASP A 201 5.74 -3.83 44.03
C ASP A 201 6.18 -2.51 44.69
N THR A 202 6.95 -1.67 43.97
CA THR A 202 7.20 -0.24 44.28
C THR A 202 7.05 0.61 43.00
N ALA A 203 6.42 1.78 43.10
CA ALA A 203 6.36 2.78 42.03
C ALA A 203 6.22 4.20 42.60
N GLU A 204 7.34 4.77 43.04
CA GLU A 204 7.40 6.08 43.66
C GLU A 204 8.09 7.14 42.78
N LEU A 205 7.53 8.35 42.83
CA LEU A 205 8.14 9.58 42.31
C LEU A 205 8.26 10.56 43.48
N GLN A 206 9.43 10.59 44.11
CA GLN A 206 9.72 11.46 45.23
C GLN A 206 10.24 12.81 44.71
N VAL A 207 9.71 13.92 45.22
CA VAL A 207 10.04 15.28 44.74
C VAL A 207 10.49 16.16 45.90
N ASP A 208 11.79 16.46 45.95
CA ASP A 208 12.36 17.47 46.84
C ASP A 208 12.25 18.86 46.19
N VAL A 209 11.20 19.59 46.60
CA VAL A 209 10.94 20.96 46.16
C VAL A 209 11.97 21.95 46.72
N THR A 210 12.72 21.61 47.77
CA THR A 210 13.76 22.50 48.34
C THR A 210 15.06 22.42 47.55
N GLN A 211 15.44 21.22 47.11
CA GLN A 211 16.63 20.97 46.29
C GLN A 211 16.37 21.10 44.78
N ASN A 212 15.10 21.19 44.36
CA ASN A 212 14.64 21.07 42.98
C ASN A 212 15.10 19.75 42.33
N GLN A 213 15.00 18.66 43.09
CA GLN A 213 15.37 17.31 42.66
C GLN A 213 14.19 16.34 42.75
N ALA A 214 14.19 15.34 41.88
CA ALA A 214 13.24 14.24 41.92
C ALA A 214 13.96 12.89 41.76
N PHE A 215 13.43 11.88 42.43
CA PHE A 215 13.95 10.53 42.48
C PHE A 215 12.82 9.59 42.05
N VAL A 216 13.11 8.73 41.07
CA VAL A 216 12.19 7.70 40.59
C VAL A 216 12.67 6.36 41.13
N ASP A 217 11.81 5.65 41.85
CA ASP A 217 12.07 4.30 42.33
C ASP A 217 10.94 3.36 41.89
N ILE A 218 11.28 2.39 41.04
CA ILE A 218 10.35 1.44 40.47
C ILE A 218 10.91 0.03 40.67
N ASP A 219 10.17 -0.80 41.41
CA ASP A 219 10.38 -2.25 41.46
C ASP A 219 9.20 -2.93 40.75
N PHE A 220 9.45 -3.42 39.55
CA PHE A 220 8.45 -4.02 38.68
C PHE A 220 8.48 -5.53 38.77
N ASN A 221 7.41 -6.11 39.30
CA ASN A 221 7.25 -7.54 39.46
C ASN A 221 6.44 -8.08 38.27
N PRO A 222 7.07 -8.78 37.30
CA PRO A 222 6.35 -9.29 36.14
C PRO A 222 5.46 -10.50 36.49
N GLY A 223 5.68 -11.16 37.65
CA GLY A 223 5.02 -12.41 37.99
C GLY A 223 5.42 -13.57 37.05
N ALA A 224 4.59 -14.60 37.00
CA ALA A 224 4.85 -15.77 36.16
C ALA A 224 4.57 -15.48 34.68
N ARG A 225 5.47 -15.92 33.80
CA ARG A 225 5.25 -15.89 32.35
C ARG A 225 4.29 -17.00 31.91
N TYR A 226 3.31 -16.64 31.09
CA TYR A 226 2.37 -17.59 30.51
C TYR A 226 2.87 -18.15 29.17
N ARG A 227 2.37 -19.33 28.83
CA ARG A 227 2.56 -20.04 27.55
C ARG A 227 1.25 -20.11 26.77
N PHE A 228 1.33 -20.42 25.49
CA PHE A 228 0.16 -20.85 24.73
C PHE A 228 -0.31 -22.24 25.20
N GLY A 229 -1.62 -22.41 25.33
CA GLY A 229 -2.27 -23.67 25.68
C GLY A 229 -2.73 -24.44 24.44
N GLU A 230 -3.86 -25.13 24.56
CA GLU A 230 -4.52 -25.78 23.43
C GLU A 230 -4.98 -24.75 22.37
N ILE A 231 -4.84 -25.11 21.09
CA ILE A 231 -5.28 -24.27 19.96
C ILE A 231 -6.57 -24.88 19.40
N VAL A 232 -7.68 -24.18 19.57
CA VAL A 232 -9.01 -24.62 19.13
C VAL A 232 -9.31 -24.05 17.74
N LEU A 233 -9.13 -24.87 16.71
CA LEU A 233 -9.36 -24.52 15.30
C LEU A 233 -10.83 -24.68 14.90
N ASN A 234 -11.59 -23.58 14.89
CA ASN A 234 -12.98 -23.56 14.42
C ASN A 234 -13.03 -23.39 12.89
N THR A 235 -12.77 -24.48 12.15
CA THR A 235 -12.68 -24.51 10.69
C THR A 235 -13.98 -24.95 10.00
N PRO A 236 -14.45 -24.24 8.96
CA PRO A 236 -15.51 -24.74 8.08
C PRO A 236 -15.07 -25.98 7.29
N ASP A 237 -15.99 -26.92 7.05
CA ASP A 237 -15.73 -28.23 6.41
C ASP A 237 -15.24 -28.17 4.94
N ALA A 238 -15.08 -26.98 4.36
CA ALA A 238 -14.54 -26.78 3.01
C ALA A 238 -13.07 -27.23 2.87
N LEU A 239 -12.29 -27.15 3.96
CA LEU A 239 -10.90 -27.57 4.03
C LEU A 239 -10.74 -28.74 5.01
N SER A 240 -9.64 -29.48 4.90
CA SER A 240 -9.25 -30.48 5.89
C SER A 240 -8.54 -29.80 7.07
N GLN A 241 -8.79 -30.25 8.30
CA GLN A 241 -8.13 -29.71 9.49
C GLN A 241 -6.60 -29.74 9.36
N ARG A 242 -6.05 -30.88 8.91
CA ARG A 242 -4.62 -31.07 8.60
C ARG A 242 -4.05 -30.07 7.59
N PHE A 243 -4.86 -29.54 6.67
CA PHE A 243 -4.42 -28.47 5.77
C PHE A 243 -4.35 -27.12 6.50
N VAL A 244 -5.33 -26.81 7.34
CA VAL A 244 -5.40 -25.56 8.11
C VAL A 244 -4.33 -25.50 9.20
N GLU A 245 -3.99 -26.63 9.83
CA GLU A 245 -2.91 -26.74 10.82
C GLU A 245 -1.56 -26.30 10.27
N ARG A 246 -1.30 -26.44 8.96
CA ARG A 246 -0.04 -25.98 8.32
C ARG A 246 0.13 -24.46 8.28
N PHE A 247 -0.92 -23.68 8.59
CA PHE A 247 -0.83 -22.23 8.72
C PHE A 247 -0.47 -21.80 10.14
N LEU A 248 -0.41 -22.71 11.12
CA LEU A 248 -0.01 -22.38 12.49
C LEU A 248 1.49 -22.06 12.54
N ILE A 249 1.83 -20.92 13.14
CA ILE A 249 3.22 -20.44 13.29
C ILE A 249 3.75 -20.63 14.73
N PHE A 250 2.92 -21.18 15.62
CA PHE A 250 3.27 -21.47 17.01
C PHE A 250 2.62 -22.77 17.47
N GLU A 251 3.22 -23.37 18.50
CA GLU A 251 2.80 -24.67 19.06
C GLU A 251 2.31 -24.51 20.51
N PRO A 252 1.42 -25.40 21.00
CA PRO A 252 1.09 -25.49 22.41
C PRO A 252 2.34 -25.61 23.30
N ASN A 253 2.30 -24.98 24.47
CA ASN A 253 3.42 -24.82 25.43
C ASN A 253 4.59 -23.93 24.96
N SER A 254 4.55 -23.34 23.75
CA SER A 254 5.49 -22.25 23.43
C SER A 254 5.16 -20.99 24.23
N GLU A 255 6.16 -20.15 24.46
CA GLU A 255 6.05 -18.94 25.28
C GLU A 255 5.07 -17.93 24.67
N TYR A 256 4.15 -17.38 25.48
CA TYR A 256 3.13 -16.47 24.98
C TYR A 256 3.74 -15.19 24.40
N SER A 257 3.18 -14.75 23.28
CA SER A 257 3.49 -13.46 22.66
C SER A 257 2.27 -12.89 21.92
N SER A 258 1.86 -11.67 22.26
CA SER A 258 0.78 -10.99 21.53
C SER A 258 1.15 -10.72 20.07
N GLU A 259 2.43 -10.49 19.77
CA GLU A 259 2.95 -10.31 18.42
C GLU A 259 2.79 -11.60 17.59
N VAL A 260 3.02 -12.78 18.20
CA VAL A 260 2.81 -14.07 17.52
C VAL A 260 1.34 -14.30 17.18
N LEU A 261 0.40 -13.87 18.02
CA LEU A 261 -1.04 -13.93 17.69
C LEU A 261 -1.42 -12.99 16.54
N ILE A 262 -0.82 -11.79 16.48
CA ILE A 262 -1.00 -10.84 15.38
C ILE A 262 -0.45 -11.43 14.07
N GLN A 263 0.75 -11.99 14.11
CA GLN A 263 1.38 -12.67 12.97
C GLN A 263 0.57 -13.91 12.52
N GLN A 264 0.03 -14.70 13.46
CA GLN A 264 -0.84 -15.84 13.14
C GLN A 264 -2.10 -15.40 12.38
N ARG A 265 -2.75 -14.34 12.85
CA ARG A 265 -3.93 -13.76 12.19
C ARG A 265 -3.58 -13.26 10.79
N GLN A 266 -2.41 -12.64 10.64
CA GLN A 266 -1.91 -12.16 9.36
C GLN A 266 -1.62 -13.32 8.39
N ASN A 267 -0.98 -14.40 8.86
CA ASN A 267 -0.69 -15.60 8.06
C ASN A 267 -1.97 -16.24 7.48
N PHE A 268 -3.02 -16.34 8.29
CA PHE A 268 -4.34 -16.80 7.82
C PHE A 268 -5.00 -15.82 6.84
N ASN A 269 -4.88 -14.50 7.03
CA ASN A 269 -5.41 -13.51 6.08
C ASN A 269 -4.70 -13.57 4.73
N ASP A 270 -3.38 -13.63 4.73
CA ASP A 270 -2.54 -13.58 3.53
C ASP A 270 -2.68 -14.83 2.66
N SER A 271 -3.06 -15.97 3.25
CA SER A 271 -3.43 -17.20 2.55
C SER A 271 -4.52 -17.05 1.45
N GLN A 272 -5.35 -16.00 1.54
CA GLN A 272 -6.52 -15.75 0.69
C GLN A 272 -7.65 -16.81 0.73
N TYR A 273 -7.59 -17.82 1.62
CA TYR A 273 -8.69 -18.79 1.82
C TYR A 273 -9.81 -18.22 2.70
N PHE A 274 -9.48 -17.31 3.62
CA PHE A 274 -10.40 -16.82 4.64
C PHE A 274 -10.82 -15.35 4.42
N SER A 275 -12.10 -15.04 4.66
CA SER A 275 -12.70 -13.71 4.58
C SER A 275 -12.71 -12.98 5.92
N ARG A 276 -12.72 -13.75 7.01
CA ARG A 276 -12.61 -13.28 8.39
C ARG A 276 -11.77 -14.27 9.17
N VAL A 277 -10.85 -13.74 9.97
CA VAL A 277 -9.94 -14.49 10.84
C VAL A 277 -10.01 -13.83 12.22
N SER A 278 -10.38 -14.60 13.23
CA SER A 278 -10.16 -14.25 14.64
C SER A 278 -9.12 -15.19 15.22
N VAL A 279 -8.22 -14.64 16.03
CA VAL A 279 -7.25 -15.39 16.83
C VAL A 279 -7.31 -14.76 18.21
N SER A 280 -7.95 -15.43 19.17
CA SER A 280 -8.31 -14.86 20.47
C SER A 280 -7.70 -15.68 21.61
N PRO A 281 -6.95 -15.06 22.54
CA PRO A 281 -6.46 -15.73 23.74
C PRO A 281 -7.55 -15.79 24.82
N GLU A 282 -7.88 -17.00 25.26
CA GLU A 282 -8.94 -17.27 26.24
C GLU A 282 -8.40 -17.16 27.68
N LEU A 283 -8.06 -15.94 28.12
CA LEU A 283 -7.39 -15.68 29.41
C LEU A 283 -8.17 -16.21 30.62
N ASP A 284 -9.49 -16.08 30.62
CA ASP A 284 -10.36 -16.58 31.70
C ASP A 284 -10.34 -18.12 31.83
N ASN A 285 -9.94 -18.82 30.76
CA ASN A 285 -9.82 -20.27 30.69
C ASN A 285 -8.37 -20.77 30.91
N ALA A 286 -7.44 -19.88 31.28
CA ALA A 286 -6.04 -20.24 31.46
C ALA A 286 -5.81 -21.17 32.65
N GLN A 287 -5.05 -22.25 32.46
CA GLN A 287 -4.71 -23.23 33.49
C GLN A 287 -3.20 -23.48 33.53
N ASN A 288 -2.61 -23.58 34.71
CA ASN A 288 -1.16 -23.82 34.89
C ASN A 288 -0.26 -22.83 34.11
N ASN A 289 -0.69 -21.57 34.03
CA ASN A 289 -0.09 -20.50 33.20
C ASN A 289 -0.04 -20.81 31.69
N ALA A 290 -0.92 -21.67 31.17
CA ALA A 290 -1.13 -21.87 29.74
C ALA A 290 -2.48 -21.26 29.32
N VAL A 291 -2.48 -20.42 28.28
CA VAL A 291 -3.66 -19.72 27.75
C VAL A 291 -4.17 -20.43 26.50
N PRO A 292 -5.36 -21.07 26.51
CA PRO A 292 -5.97 -21.61 25.29
C PRO A 292 -6.18 -20.51 24.23
N VAL A 293 -6.06 -20.86 22.95
CA VAL A 293 -6.27 -19.91 21.85
C VAL A 293 -7.38 -20.41 20.94
N SER A 294 -8.44 -19.63 20.80
CA SER A 294 -9.50 -19.89 19.82
C SER A 294 -9.16 -19.26 18.47
N VAL A 295 -9.40 -20.00 17.38
CA VAL A 295 -9.11 -19.57 16.02
C VAL A 295 -10.36 -19.76 15.17
N ASP A 296 -11.10 -18.67 14.95
CA ASP A 296 -12.34 -18.66 14.18
C ASP A 296 -12.09 -18.22 12.73
N LEU A 297 -12.42 -19.11 11.79
CA LEU A 297 -12.14 -18.91 10.37
C LEU A 297 -13.44 -18.92 9.56
N ALA A 298 -13.66 -17.88 8.74
CA ALA A 298 -14.74 -17.87 7.75
C ALA A 298 -14.15 -17.96 6.34
N MET A 299 -14.66 -18.84 5.49
CA MET A 299 -14.18 -18.99 4.12
C MET A 299 -14.43 -17.73 3.27
N ARG A 300 -13.57 -17.47 2.29
CA ARG A 300 -13.91 -16.63 1.13
C ARG A 300 -14.86 -17.39 0.19
N PRO A 301 -15.62 -16.69 -0.67
CA PRO A 301 -16.35 -17.34 -1.76
C PRO A 301 -15.41 -18.21 -2.60
N ARG A 302 -15.74 -19.50 -2.74
CA ARG A 302 -14.91 -20.50 -3.44
C ARG A 302 -14.47 -20.07 -4.83
N LYS A 303 -15.43 -19.55 -5.60
CA LYS A 303 -15.25 -19.15 -6.99
C LYS A 303 -15.17 -17.64 -7.07
N ALA A 304 -14.08 -17.12 -7.59
CA ALA A 304 -13.93 -15.73 -7.96
C ALA A 304 -13.86 -15.59 -9.49
N TRP A 305 -14.42 -14.49 -9.99
CA TRP A 305 -14.35 -14.09 -11.38
C TRP A 305 -13.84 -12.65 -11.41
N SER A 306 -12.92 -12.34 -12.30
CA SER A 306 -12.53 -10.95 -12.60
C SER A 306 -12.55 -10.71 -14.10
N ALA A 307 -12.89 -9.48 -14.46
CA ALA A 307 -12.80 -8.97 -15.82
C ALA A 307 -12.07 -7.64 -15.76
N GLY A 308 -11.15 -7.41 -16.68
CA GLY A 308 -10.43 -6.15 -16.84
C GLY A 308 -10.43 -5.74 -18.31
N ALA A 309 -10.53 -4.44 -18.56
CA ALA A 309 -10.29 -3.85 -19.86
C ALA A 309 -9.03 -2.99 -19.80
N GLY A 310 -8.35 -2.84 -20.93
CA GLY A 310 -7.13 -2.06 -21.10
C GLY A 310 -7.06 -1.52 -22.53
N VAL A 311 -6.19 -0.55 -22.74
CA VAL A 311 -5.74 -0.13 -24.07
C VAL A 311 -4.26 0.19 -23.99
N ASN A 312 -3.55 -0.19 -25.03
CA ASN A 312 -2.15 0.07 -25.31
C ASN A 312 -2.07 0.29 -26.83
N THR A 313 -1.20 1.16 -27.29
CA THR A 313 -1.18 1.58 -28.71
C THR A 313 -0.51 0.57 -29.63
N ASP A 314 0.39 -0.26 -29.09
CA ASP A 314 1.03 -1.36 -29.82
C ASP A 314 0.13 -2.59 -29.95
N THR A 315 -0.63 -2.90 -28.88
CA THR A 315 -1.43 -4.15 -28.75
C THR A 315 -2.94 -3.94 -28.89
N GLY A 316 -3.38 -2.69 -29.00
CA GLY A 316 -4.78 -2.29 -29.15
C GLY A 316 -5.63 -2.40 -27.87
N PRO A 317 -6.96 -2.45 -28.02
CA PRO A 317 -7.87 -2.74 -26.90
C PRO A 317 -7.62 -4.15 -26.37
N ARG A 318 -7.49 -4.27 -25.04
CA ARG A 318 -7.23 -5.53 -24.33
C ARG A 318 -8.37 -5.84 -23.38
N MET A 319 -8.77 -7.10 -23.33
CA MET A 319 -9.64 -7.68 -22.31
C MET A 319 -8.90 -8.80 -21.59
N ARG A 320 -9.08 -8.89 -20.28
CA ARG A 320 -8.67 -10.05 -19.47
C ARG A 320 -9.88 -10.58 -18.73
N PHE A 321 -10.08 -11.89 -18.79
CA PHE A 321 -11.01 -12.62 -17.93
C PHE A 321 -10.22 -13.62 -17.09
N SER A 322 -10.52 -13.72 -15.80
CA SER A 322 -9.89 -14.68 -14.90
C SER A 322 -10.96 -15.39 -14.07
N TYR A 323 -10.85 -16.70 -13.97
CA TYR A 323 -11.62 -17.57 -13.10
C TYR A 323 -10.69 -18.21 -12.08
N GLU A 324 -11.04 -18.14 -10.79
CA GLU A 324 -10.29 -18.76 -9.71
C GLU A 324 -11.23 -19.65 -8.86
N ASP A 325 -10.99 -20.95 -8.85
CA ASP A 325 -11.48 -21.85 -7.81
C ASP A 325 -10.44 -21.91 -6.69
N ARG A 326 -10.66 -21.10 -5.63
CA ARG A 326 -9.72 -20.86 -4.52
C ARG A 326 -9.34 -22.13 -3.77
N TYR A 327 -10.27 -23.07 -3.68
CA TYR A 327 -10.10 -24.36 -3.00
C TYR A 327 -10.87 -25.43 -3.78
N PHE A 328 -10.24 -25.85 -4.88
CA PHE A 328 -10.73 -26.91 -5.77
C PHE A 328 -10.97 -28.22 -5.03
N ASN A 329 -10.15 -28.52 -4.02
CA ASN A 329 -10.26 -29.68 -3.13
C ASN A 329 -10.02 -29.31 -1.64
N ARG A 330 -10.21 -30.28 -0.74
CA ARG A 330 -10.02 -30.12 0.72
C ARG A 330 -8.57 -29.94 1.17
N GLN A 331 -7.61 -30.12 0.27
CA GLN A 331 -6.18 -29.85 0.47
C GLN A 331 -5.80 -28.42 0.02
N GLY A 332 -6.80 -27.56 -0.24
CA GLY A 332 -6.60 -26.17 -0.62
C GLY A 332 -5.98 -25.96 -2.00
N HIS A 333 -5.90 -27.00 -2.84
CA HIS A 333 -5.41 -26.82 -4.22
C HIS A 333 -6.30 -25.82 -4.95
N ARG A 334 -5.71 -24.99 -5.79
CA ARG A 334 -6.40 -23.90 -6.49
C ARG A 334 -6.32 -24.11 -7.99
N LEU A 335 -7.39 -23.80 -8.70
CA LEU A 335 -7.42 -23.82 -10.16
C LEU A 335 -7.72 -22.41 -10.67
N THR A 336 -6.81 -21.87 -11.49
CA THR A 336 -6.98 -20.56 -12.13
C THR A 336 -7.02 -20.75 -13.64
N GLY A 337 -8.02 -20.17 -14.30
CA GLY A 337 -8.08 -20.05 -15.76
C GLY A 337 -8.06 -18.59 -16.16
N ASP A 338 -7.09 -18.18 -16.97
CA ASP A 338 -6.94 -16.82 -17.47
C ASP A 338 -7.14 -16.79 -18.99
N LEU A 339 -7.83 -15.78 -19.49
CA LEU A 339 -7.96 -15.48 -20.91
C LEU A 339 -7.63 -14.01 -21.12
N THR A 340 -6.52 -13.74 -21.81
CA THR A 340 -6.22 -12.41 -22.35
C THR A 340 -6.56 -12.39 -23.83
N VAL A 341 -7.25 -11.34 -24.28
CA VAL A 341 -7.53 -11.07 -25.70
C VAL A 341 -7.23 -9.61 -26.00
N SER A 342 -6.49 -9.36 -27.06
CA SER A 342 -6.20 -8.05 -27.65
C SER A 342 -6.07 -8.22 -29.16
N THR A 343 -5.91 -7.12 -29.92
CA THR A 343 -5.71 -7.25 -31.38
C THR A 343 -4.40 -7.95 -31.68
N ALA A 344 -3.33 -7.63 -30.96
CA ALA A 344 -2.02 -8.24 -31.17
C ALA A 344 -1.83 -9.60 -30.48
N ARG A 345 -2.51 -9.89 -29.36
CA ARG A 345 -2.26 -11.12 -28.57
C ARG A 345 -3.54 -11.81 -28.08
N GLN A 346 -3.62 -13.13 -28.23
CA GLN A 346 -4.65 -13.97 -27.63
C GLN A 346 -4.00 -15.11 -26.82
N GLU A 347 -4.32 -15.20 -25.53
CA GLU A 347 -3.57 -15.99 -24.56
C GLU A 347 -4.52 -16.64 -23.52
N PRO A 348 -5.12 -17.81 -23.83
CA PRO A 348 -5.74 -18.68 -22.84
C PRO A 348 -4.71 -19.52 -22.07
N SER A 349 -4.83 -19.55 -20.74
CA SER A 349 -4.01 -20.41 -19.87
C SER A 349 -4.80 -20.99 -18.70
N LEU A 350 -4.30 -22.10 -18.17
CA LEU A 350 -4.83 -22.81 -17.01
C LEU A 350 -3.68 -23.15 -16.07
N THR A 351 -3.80 -22.78 -14.80
CA THR A 351 -2.80 -23.06 -13.75
C THR A 351 -3.45 -23.81 -12.59
N TYR A 352 -2.88 -24.96 -12.24
CA TYR A 352 -3.21 -25.71 -11.03
C TYR A 352 -2.13 -25.48 -9.97
N VAL A 353 -2.53 -25.00 -8.80
CA VAL A 353 -1.62 -24.62 -7.71
C VAL A 353 -1.82 -25.58 -6.53
N ILE A 354 -0.72 -26.16 -6.07
CA ILE A 354 -0.62 -27.14 -4.98
C ILE A 354 0.16 -26.47 -3.83
N PRO A 355 -0.49 -26.09 -2.72
CA PRO A 355 0.19 -25.49 -1.57
C PRO A 355 1.02 -26.54 -0.82
N LEU A 356 2.32 -26.27 -0.65
CA LEU A 356 3.29 -27.20 -0.08
C LEU A 356 3.32 -27.09 1.45
N GLN A 357 4.46 -27.33 2.11
CA GLN A 357 4.53 -27.46 3.56
C GLN A 357 4.19 -26.16 4.29
N ASP A 358 4.71 -25.03 3.82
CA ASP A 358 4.21 -23.69 4.15
C ASP A 358 3.21 -23.25 3.06
N PRO A 359 1.89 -23.37 3.27
CA PRO A 359 0.89 -23.05 2.25
C PRO A 359 0.69 -21.54 2.00
N VAL A 360 1.37 -20.66 2.74
CA VAL A 360 1.34 -19.19 2.50
C VAL A 360 2.48 -18.81 1.56
N ASN A 361 3.67 -19.36 1.77
CA ASN A 361 4.86 -19.00 1.02
C ASN A 361 5.17 -19.97 -0.14
N ASP A 362 4.96 -21.28 0.04
CA ASP A 362 5.39 -22.33 -0.89
C ASP A 362 4.24 -22.93 -1.73
N SER A 363 4.45 -22.99 -3.05
CA SER A 363 3.51 -23.63 -3.98
C SER A 363 4.22 -24.32 -5.15
N LEU A 364 3.77 -25.53 -5.49
CA LEU A 364 4.03 -26.14 -6.80
C LEU A 364 2.88 -25.74 -7.74
N ARG A 365 3.23 -25.33 -8.95
CA ARG A 365 2.28 -24.85 -9.97
C ARG A 365 2.47 -25.65 -11.24
N LEU A 366 1.39 -26.17 -11.79
CA LEU A 366 1.35 -26.84 -13.09
C LEU A 366 0.55 -25.95 -14.03
N SER A 367 1.15 -25.52 -15.13
CA SER A 367 0.55 -24.56 -16.06
C SER A 367 0.51 -25.11 -17.48
N GLY A 368 -0.62 -24.94 -18.15
CA GLY A 368 -0.78 -25.19 -19.59
C GLY A 368 -1.40 -23.96 -20.26
N GLY A 369 -1.00 -23.65 -21.49
CA GLY A 369 -1.54 -22.50 -22.21
C GLY A 369 -1.19 -22.49 -23.68
N PHE A 370 -1.84 -21.57 -24.39
CA PHE A 370 -1.57 -21.22 -25.78
C PHE A 370 -1.43 -19.71 -25.88
N GLN A 371 -0.49 -19.22 -26.68
CA GLN A 371 -0.38 -17.82 -27.06
C GLN A 371 -0.33 -17.72 -28.58
N ARG A 372 -1.24 -16.94 -29.17
CA ARG A 372 -1.02 -16.34 -30.49
C ARG A 372 -0.61 -14.89 -30.29
N GLU A 373 0.46 -14.49 -30.96
CA GLU A 373 0.89 -13.10 -31.05
C GLU A 373 1.10 -12.72 -32.51
N GLU A 374 0.61 -11.55 -32.88
CA GLU A 374 0.56 -11.04 -34.25
C GLU A 374 0.83 -9.53 -34.17
N THR A 375 1.99 -9.15 -34.67
CA THR A 375 2.54 -7.79 -34.64
C THR A 375 2.98 -7.41 -36.05
N ASP A 376 3.28 -6.13 -36.26
CA ASP A 376 3.80 -5.67 -37.55
C ASP A 376 5.15 -6.31 -37.90
N SER A 377 5.92 -6.78 -36.91
CA SER A 377 7.23 -7.44 -37.13
C SER A 377 7.12 -8.96 -37.29
N TYR A 378 6.22 -9.63 -36.56
CA TYR A 378 6.16 -11.10 -36.51
C TYR A 378 4.78 -11.68 -36.16
N ILE A 379 4.62 -12.97 -36.47
CA ILE A 379 3.50 -13.82 -36.02
C ILE A 379 4.08 -15.05 -35.30
N THR A 380 3.63 -15.32 -34.07
CA THR A 380 3.95 -16.55 -33.32
C THR A 380 2.70 -17.28 -32.85
N ASN A 381 2.80 -18.60 -32.80
CA ASN A 381 1.83 -19.49 -32.15
C ASN A 381 2.61 -20.41 -31.21
N THR A 382 2.45 -20.26 -29.90
CA THR A 382 3.21 -20.98 -28.88
C THR A 382 2.28 -21.80 -28.00
N TYR A 383 2.51 -23.11 -27.94
CA TYR A 383 1.92 -23.98 -26.92
C TYR A 383 2.91 -24.15 -25.76
N ARG A 384 2.43 -24.01 -24.52
CA ARG A 384 3.25 -24.09 -23.31
C ARG A 384 2.66 -25.09 -22.34
N ALA A 385 3.47 -26.01 -21.83
CA ALA A 385 3.16 -26.87 -20.69
C ALA A 385 4.35 -26.89 -19.73
N GLY A 386 4.12 -26.64 -18.44
CA GLY A 386 5.24 -26.46 -17.51
C GLY A 386 4.88 -26.65 -16.05
N ALA A 387 5.93 -26.71 -15.23
CA ALA A 387 5.87 -26.79 -13.79
C ALA A 387 6.78 -25.74 -13.15
N SER A 388 6.34 -25.13 -12.04
CA SER A 388 7.18 -24.23 -11.26
C SER A 388 6.99 -24.38 -9.74
N TYR A 389 8.09 -24.36 -9.00
CA TYR A 389 8.09 -24.19 -7.56
C TYR A 389 8.29 -22.71 -7.26
N GLN A 390 7.29 -22.10 -6.61
CA GLN A 390 7.31 -20.71 -6.18
C GLN A 390 7.36 -20.62 -4.66
N THR A 391 8.28 -19.81 -4.13
CA THR A 391 8.51 -19.60 -2.69
C THR A 391 8.78 -18.13 -2.37
N LEU A 392 8.63 -17.73 -1.10
CA LEU A 392 8.99 -16.40 -0.59
C LEU A 392 10.30 -16.46 0.20
N VAL A 393 11.40 -16.01 -0.41
CA VAL A 393 12.70 -15.91 0.26
C VAL A 393 12.80 -14.54 0.95
N GLY A 394 12.35 -14.49 2.21
CA GLY A 394 12.26 -13.29 3.03
C GLY A 394 11.17 -12.33 2.54
N SER A 395 11.46 -11.56 1.48
CA SER A 395 10.46 -10.72 0.80
C SER A 395 10.65 -10.67 -0.72
N TRP A 396 11.39 -11.64 -1.26
CA TRP A 396 11.53 -11.89 -2.69
C TRP A 396 10.69 -13.10 -3.07
N VAL A 397 9.83 -12.96 -4.07
CA VAL A 397 9.16 -14.11 -4.69
C VAL A 397 10.15 -14.75 -5.64
N GLN A 398 10.60 -15.96 -5.32
CA GLN A 398 11.44 -16.79 -6.18
C GLN A 398 10.55 -17.82 -6.90
N SER A 399 10.80 -18.06 -8.18
CA SER A 399 10.16 -19.13 -8.96
C SER A 399 11.21 -19.91 -9.73
N ILE A 400 11.33 -21.21 -9.45
CA ILE A 400 12.14 -22.16 -10.23
C ILE A 400 11.19 -22.92 -11.14
N PHE A 401 11.43 -22.95 -12.44
CA PHE A 401 10.49 -23.47 -13.43
C PHE A 401 11.14 -24.31 -14.52
N THR A 402 10.32 -25.14 -15.15
CA THR A 402 10.61 -25.81 -16.43
C THR A 402 9.36 -25.78 -17.30
N ASN A 403 9.51 -25.38 -18.55
CA ASN A 403 8.44 -25.31 -19.53
C ASN A 403 8.87 -26.07 -20.79
N TYR A 404 8.03 -27.01 -21.23
CA TYR A 404 8.02 -27.44 -22.62
C TYR A 404 7.24 -26.40 -23.44
N GLU A 405 7.89 -25.86 -24.46
CA GLU A 405 7.37 -24.87 -25.37
C GLU A 405 7.46 -25.41 -26.79
N GLN A 406 6.36 -25.29 -27.55
CA GLN A 406 6.35 -25.54 -29.00
C GLN A 406 5.91 -24.25 -29.67
N GLU A 407 6.83 -23.61 -30.37
CA GLU A 407 6.61 -22.37 -31.10
C GLU A 407 6.58 -22.63 -32.60
N ARG A 408 5.66 -21.98 -33.29
CA ARG A 408 5.75 -21.76 -34.73
C ARG A 408 5.78 -20.25 -34.98
N SER A 409 6.85 -19.78 -35.61
CA SER A 409 7.11 -18.36 -35.80
C SER A 409 7.27 -17.99 -37.28
N GLN A 410 7.00 -16.73 -37.62
CA GLN A 410 7.19 -16.14 -38.95
C GLN A 410 7.48 -14.63 -38.80
N LEU A 411 8.47 -14.10 -39.53
CA LEU A 411 8.68 -12.66 -39.66
C LEU A 411 7.77 -12.08 -40.76
N THR A 412 7.16 -10.93 -40.48
CA THR A 412 6.14 -10.31 -41.36
C THR A 412 6.80 -9.46 -42.44
N ASN A 413 7.83 -8.69 -42.09
CA ASN A 413 8.49 -7.69 -42.94
C ASN A 413 9.86 -8.17 -43.46
N VAL A 414 9.99 -9.46 -43.73
CA VAL A 414 11.20 -10.06 -44.31
C VAL A 414 10.91 -10.60 -45.71
N MET A 415 11.78 -10.27 -46.67
CA MET A 415 11.62 -10.63 -48.09
C MET A 415 11.80 -12.13 -48.35
N ASP A 416 12.79 -12.80 -47.73
CA ASP A 416 12.87 -14.27 -47.72
C ASP A 416 12.21 -14.86 -46.46
N ARG A 417 11.01 -15.40 -46.65
CA ARG A 417 10.23 -16.04 -45.57
C ARG A 417 10.53 -17.53 -45.40
N SER A 418 11.41 -18.10 -46.23
CA SER A 418 11.70 -19.54 -46.20
C SER A 418 12.69 -19.93 -45.10
N GLU A 419 13.58 -19.01 -44.71
CA GLU A 419 14.57 -19.21 -43.62
C GLU A 419 13.98 -19.11 -42.21
N PHE A 420 12.76 -18.55 -42.05
CA PHE A 420 12.20 -18.20 -40.72
C PHE A 420 10.84 -18.82 -40.38
N ASN A 421 10.31 -19.72 -41.21
CA ASN A 421 9.04 -20.43 -40.94
C ASN A 421 9.31 -21.79 -40.28
N GLU A 422 9.95 -21.76 -39.12
CA GLU A 422 10.31 -22.96 -38.38
C GLU A 422 9.35 -23.27 -37.23
N GLN A 423 9.29 -24.55 -36.87
CA GLN A 423 8.64 -25.03 -35.67
C GLN A 423 9.73 -25.48 -34.68
N THR A 424 9.88 -24.76 -33.59
CA THR A 424 10.90 -25.01 -32.57
C THR A 424 10.24 -25.58 -31.32
N ASN A 425 10.75 -26.71 -30.84
CA ASN A 425 10.40 -27.30 -29.56
C ASN A 425 11.53 -27.00 -28.55
N SER A 426 11.21 -26.67 -27.31
CA SER A 426 12.22 -26.28 -26.32
C SER A 426 11.80 -26.63 -24.90
N LEU A 427 12.67 -27.27 -24.13
CA LEU A 427 12.51 -27.49 -22.69
C LEU A 427 13.24 -26.38 -21.92
N ILE A 428 12.61 -25.22 -21.85
CA ILE A 428 13.19 -24.02 -21.22
C ILE A 428 13.06 -24.13 -19.69
N SER A 429 14.19 -24.25 -19.02
CA SER A 429 14.27 -24.29 -17.56
C SER A 429 14.93 -23.03 -17.02
N GLY A 430 14.56 -22.60 -15.81
CA GLY A 430 15.08 -21.35 -15.26
C GLY A 430 14.67 -21.04 -13.84
N VAL A 431 15.16 -19.89 -13.37
CA VAL A 431 14.85 -19.32 -12.07
C VAL A 431 14.60 -17.82 -12.22
N SER A 432 13.62 -17.29 -11.50
CA SER A 432 13.34 -15.86 -11.44
C SER A 432 13.16 -15.39 -10.00
N TRP A 433 13.47 -14.12 -9.78
CA TRP A 433 13.27 -13.40 -8.53
C TRP A 433 12.53 -12.10 -8.81
N SER A 434 11.54 -11.80 -7.99
CA SER A 434 10.82 -10.53 -8.07
C SER A 434 10.54 -9.96 -6.69
N ARG A 435 10.57 -8.64 -6.60
CA ARG A 435 10.18 -7.92 -5.38
C ARG A 435 9.62 -6.55 -5.75
N THR A 436 8.42 -6.29 -5.26
CA THR A 436 7.74 -5.00 -5.40
C THR A 436 7.50 -4.43 -4.00
N ARG A 437 7.80 -3.15 -3.82
CA ARG A 437 7.43 -2.38 -2.62
C ARG A 437 6.72 -1.12 -3.08
N SER A 438 5.47 -0.93 -2.68
CA SER A 438 4.70 0.27 -3.00
C SER A 438 4.04 0.84 -1.75
N ASN A 439 3.81 2.16 -1.74
CA ASN A 439 2.92 2.81 -0.77
C ASN A 439 1.44 2.82 -1.19
N ASP A 440 1.15 2.66 -2.48
CA ASP A 440 -0.21 2.57 -3.04
C ASP A 440 -0.24 1.55 -4.20
N PRO A 441 -1.21 0.62 -4.26
CA PRO A 441 -1.25 -0.44 -5.27
C PRO A 441 -1.76 0.02 -6.66
N ILE A 442 -2.32 1.23 -6.79
CA ILE A 442 -2.94 1.75 -8.02
C ILE A 442 -2.10 2.90 -8.59
N TYR A 443 -1.71 3.86 -7.76
CA TYR A 443 -0.90 5.02 -8.14
C TYR A 443 0.20 5.30 -7.11
N PRO A 444 1.31 4.53 -7.14
CA PRO A 444 2.46 4.73 -6.24
C PRO A 444 3.04 6.13 -6.31
N SER A 445 3.16 6.82 -5.16
CA SER A 445 3.97 8.03 -5.08
C SER A 445 5.41 7.73 -4.63
N ARG A 446 5.61 6.62 -3.91
CA ARG A 446 6.92 6.12 -3.47
C ARG A 446 6.93 4.59 -3.52
N GLY A 447 7.65 4.04 -4.48
CA GLY A 447 7.73 2.58 -4.65
C GLY A 447 8.83 2.15 -5.59
N TRP A 448 9.06 0.84 -5.68
CA TRP A 448 9.97 0.24 -6.63
C TRP A 448 9.58 -1.21 -6.92
N ARG A 449 10.04 -1.70 -8.07
CA ARG A 449 9.96 -3.09 -8.48
C ARG A 449 11.29 -3.52 -9.06
N LEU A 450 11.77 -4.68 -8.63
CA LEU A 450 12.95 -5.35 -9.19
C LEU A 450 12.53 -6.73 -9.67
N PHE A 451 13.02 -7.13 -10.83
CA PHE A 451 12.87 -8.45 -11.42
C PHE A 451 14.18 -8.90 -12.06
N GLY A 452 14.49 -10.19 -11.93
CA GLY A 452 15.57 -10.84 -12.66
C GLY A 452 15.21 -12.29 -12.94
N GLN A 453 15.62 -12.81 -14.09
CA GLN A 453 15.41 -14.20 -14.48
C GLN A 453 16.61 -14.71 -15.27
N VAL A 454 17.04 -15.93 -14.96
CA VAL A 454 17.94 -16.72 -15.79
C VAL A 454 17.16 -17.92 -16.32
N ARG A 455 17.17 -18.13 -17.63
CA ARG A 455 16.52 -19.27 -18.30
C ARG A 455 17.42 -19.82 -19.41
N GLY A 456 17.21 -21.07 -19.80
CA GLY A 456 17.93 -21.67 -20.93
C GLY A 456 17.34 -22.99 -21.39
N ALA A 457 17.80 -23.44 -22.55
CA ALA A 457 17.51 -24.74 -23.16
C ALA A 457 18.83 -25.35 -23.67
N HIS A 458 18.82 -26.65 -23.96
CA HIS A 458 19.98 -27.39 -24.47
C HIS A 458 19.49 -28.58 -25.29
N GLU A 459 20.09 -28.86 -26.44
CA GLU A 459 19.60 -29.88 -27.38
C GLU A 459 19.54 -31.30 -26.80
N ASP A 460 20.53 -31.68 -25.98
CA ASP A 460 20.52 -32.92 -25.18
C ASP A 460 19.25 -33.13 -24.32
N LEU A 461 18.45 -32.07 -24.10
CA LEU A 461 17.25 -32.06 -23.27
C LEU A 461 15.98 -31.78 -24.10
N ILE A 462 15.68 -32.66 -25.06
CA ILE A 462 14.46 -32.64 -25.92
C ILE A 462 14.14 -31.29 -26.58
N SER A 463 15.16 -30.46 -26.77
CA SER A 463 15.06 -29.11 -27.32
C SER A 463 15.70 -29.10 -28.70
N ASP A 464 15.20 -28.24 -29.59
CA ASP A 464 15.78 -28.03 -30.91
C ASP A 464 16.83 -26.90 -30.91
N ILE A 465 17.10 -26.29 -29.74
CA ILE A 465 18.00 -25.13 -29.56
C ILE A 465 18.79 -25.22 -28.24
N THR A 466 19.97 -24.61 -28.25
CA THR A 466 20.81 -24.39 -27.06
C THR A 466 21.01 -22.89 -26.79
N PHE A 467 20.61 -22.42 -25.60
CA PHE A 467 20.82 -21.03 -25.20
C PHE A 467 20.80 -20.82 -23.68
N VAL A 468 21.43 -19.73 -23.22
CA VAL A 468 21.28 -19.18 -21.87
C VAL A 468 20.92 -17.71 -21.96
N GLN A 469 19.83 -17.31 -21.31
CA GLN A 469 19.31 -15.95 -21.32
C GLN A 469 19.18 -15.40 -19.89
N LEU A 470 19.68 -14.17 -19.70
CA LEU A 470 19.44 -13.33 -18.52
C LEU A 470 18.52 -12.18 -18.92
N THR A 471 17.43 -11.98 -18.17
CA THR A 471 16.59 -10.78 -18.26
C THR A 471 16.54 -10.09 -16.90
N SER A 472 16.53 -8.76 -16.89
CA SER A 472 16.46 -7.96 -15.67
C SER A 472 15.68 -6.67 -15.90
N SER A 473 14.89 -6.24 -14.92
CA SER A 473 14.19 -4.96 -14.97
C SER A 473 14.03 -4.32 -13.60
N ALA A 474 14.09 -2.99 -13.61
CA ALA A 474 13.93 -2.13 -12.46
C ALA A 474 12.96 -1.00 -12.78
N LYS A 475 12.01 -0.75 -11.87
CA LYS A 475 11.20 0.47 -11.84
C LYS A 475 11.35 1.13 -10.48
N PHE A 476 11.49 2.45 -10.44
CA PHE A 476 11.60 3.24 -9.22
C PHE A 476 10.73 4.49 -9.34
N ILE A 477 9.97 4.80 -8.29
CA ILE A 477 9.03 5.94 -8.27
C ILE A 477 9.23 6.72 -6.98
N ARG A 478 9.37 8.04 -7.10
CA ARG A 478 9.64 8.93 -5.96
C ARG A 478 9.07 10.32 -6.14
N GLU A 479 8.30 10.78 -5.17
CA GLU A 479 7.96 12.20 -4.94
C GLU A 479 9.22 13.09 -4.94
N ILE A 480 9.26 14.08 -5.83
CA ILE A 480 10.30 15.12 -5.92
C ILE A 480 9.63 16.46 -6.22
N GLY A 481 9.73 17.40 -5.26
CA GLY A 481 9.05 18.68 -5.33
C GLY A 481 7.52 18.51 -5.31
N PRO A 482 6.77 19.19 -6.19
CA PRO A 482 5.32 18.99 -6.31
C PRO A 482 4.95 17.69 -7.06
N GLY A 483 5.87 17.11 -7.81
CA GLY A 483 5.63 15.96 -8.70
C GLY A 483 6.25 14.66 -8.21
N ARG A 484 6.29 13.66 -9.11
CA ARG A 484 7.03 12.40 -8.90
C ARG A 484 7.88 12.06 -10.12
N VAL A 485 9.09 11.57 -9.88
CA VAL A 485 9.94 10.95 -10.91
C VAL A 485 9.67 9.46 -10.95
N LEU A 486 9.53 8.93 -12.17
CA LEU A 486 9.54 7.51 -12.48
C LEU A 486 10.80 7.22 -13.28
N LEU A 487 11.55 6.20 -12.84
CA LEU A 487 12.71 5.66 -13.55
C LEU A 487 12.39 4.22 -13.94
N ARG A 488 12.75 3.84 -15.17
CA ARG A 488 12.68 2.45 -15.64
C ARG A 488 13.99 2.09 -16.33
N ALA A 489 14.48 0.88 -16.06
CA ALA A 489 15.62 0.30 -16.75
C ALA A 489 15.33 -1.19 -16.98
N GLU A 490 15.61 -1.67 -18.19
CA GLU A 490 15.46 -3.07 -18.59
C GLU A 490 16.70 -3.48 -19.39
N ALA A 491 17.30 -4.61 -19.02
CA ALA A 491 18.50 -5.12 -19.67
C ALA A 491 18.38 -6.64 -19.81
N ALA A 492 18.69 -7.14 -21.01
CA ALA A 492 18.65 -8.56 -21.30
C ALA A 492 19.77 -8.99 -22.24
N THR A 493 20.16 -10.26 -22.13
CA THR A 493 21.24 -10.85 -22.92
C THR A 493 21.00 -12.34 -23.12
N THR A 494 21.19 -12.81 -24.35
CA THR A 494 21.14 -14.22 -24.73
C THR A 494 22.51 -14.65 -25.23
N VAL A 495 23.01 -15.77 -24.71
CA VAL A 495 24.18 -16.48 -25.23
C VAL A 495 23.64 -17.71 -25.95
N ALA A 496 23.89 -17.79 -27.25
CA ALA A 496 23.55 -18.86 -28.17
C ALA A 496 24.54 -18.80 -29.34
N ASP A 497 24.68 -19.88 -30.10
CA ASP A 497 25.65 -19.97 -31.19
C ASP A 497 25.25 -19.06 -32.36
N GLU A 498 24.03 -19.19 -32.90
CA GLU A 498 23.49 -18.29 -33.93
C GLU A 498 22.18 -17.61 -33.51
N LEU A 499 22.01 -16.33 -33.88
CA LEU A 499 20.77 -15.57 -33.63
C LEU A 499 19.60 -16.08 -34.49
N LEU A 500 19.88 -16.56 -35.69
CA LEU A 500 18.84 -16.96 -36.65
C LEU A 500 18.17 -18.28 -36.25
N GLU A 501 18.88 -19.16 -35.53
CA GLU A 501 18.35 -20.40 -34.94
C GLU A 501 17.46 -20.14 -33.70
N LEU A 502 17.56 -18.97 -33.06
CA LEU A 502 16.70 -18.63 -31.93
C LEU A 502 15.25 -18.39 -32.39
N PRO A 503 14.24 -19.02 -31.78
CA PRO A 503 12.84 -18.72 -32.05
C PRO A 503 12.49 -17.30 -31.58
N ILE A 504 11.43 -16.71 -32.17
CA ILE A 504 11.08 -15.31 -31.97
C ILE A 504 10.77 -14.99 -30.49
N SER A 505 10.22 -15.92 -29.70
CA SER A 505 9.99 -15.70 -28.25
C SER A 505 11.26 -15.62 -27.37
N VAL A 506 12.44 -15.92 -27.93
CA VAL A 506 13.74 -15.79 -27.27
C VAL A 506 14.48 -14.52 -27.72
N ARG A 507 14.16 -13.96 -28.90
CA ARG A 507 14.73 -12.70 -29.41
C ARG A 507 14.12 -11.47 -28.74
N PHE A 508 14.82 -10.34 -28.80
CA PHE A 508 14.35 -9.05 -28.26
C PHE A 508 13.99 -8.05 -29.35
N PHE A 509 12.84 -7.39 -29.20
CA PHE A 509 12.35 -6.32 -30.07
C PHE A 509 12.09 -5.07 -29.23
N THR A 510 12.40 -3.88 -29.76
CA THR A 510 12.21 -2.59 -29.08
C THR A 510 11.48 -1.57 -29.96
N GLY A 511 11.19 -0.40 -29.38
CA GLY A 511 10.14 0.53 -29.82
C GLY A 511 8.77 0.23 -29.19
N GLY A 512 7.86 1.21 -29.20
CA GLY A 512 6.51 1.11 -28.63
C GLY A 512 6.33 1.61 -27.19
N ASP A 513 5.11 1.53 -26.68
CA ASP A 513 4.65 2.07 -25.38
C ASP A 513 5.51 1.62 -24.18
N THR A 514 6.01 0.37 -24.23
CA THR A 514 6.74 -0.26 -23.13
C THR A 514 8.24 -0.41 -23.41
N SER A 515 8.81 0.32 -24.37
CA SER A 515 10.28 0.37 -24.52
C SER A 515 10.78 1.78 -24.85
N VAL A 516 10.82 2.18 -26.11
CA VAL A 516 11.19 3.53 -26.56
C VAL A 516 9.98 4.12 -27.29
N ARG A 517 9.21 4.99 -26.61
CA ARG A 517 8.07 5.69 -27.23
C ARG A 517 8.58 6.56 -28.38
N GLY A 518 7.77 6.82 -29.40
CA GLY A 518 8.19 7.57 -30.61
C GLY A 518 8.67 6.68 -31.77
N TYR A 519 8.89 5.39 -31.51
CA TYR A 519 9.10 4.33 -32.50
C TYR A 519 7.96 3.29 -32.40
N GLN A 520 7.70 2.54 -33.47
CA GLN A 520 6.76 1.42 -33.50
C GLN A 520 7.31 0.24 -32.69
N PHE A 521 6.43 -0.60 -32.16
CA PHE A 521 6.88 -1.89 -31.62
C PHE A 521 7.59 -2.70 -32.70
N GLY A 522 8.84 -3.08 -32.42
CA GLY A 522 9.67 -3.88 -33.32
C GLY A 522 10.30 -3.11 -34.50
N GLU A 523 10.21 -1.78 -34.53
CA GLU A 523 10.97 -0.92 -35.45
C GLU A 523 12.44 -0.79 -35.03
N LEU A 524 12.75 -1.04 -33.75
CA LEU A 524 14.11 -0.99 -33.21
C LEU A 524 14.61 -2.39 -32.87
N GLY A 525 15.66 -2.83 -33.56
CA GLY A 525 16.40 -4.04 -33.24
C GLY A 525 17.54 -4.34 -34.21
N ALA A 526 18.16 -5.51 -34.05
CA ALA A 526 19.11 -6.05 -35.01
C ALA A 526 18.44 -6.31 -36.38
N THR A 527 19.19 -6.10 -37.46
CA THR A 527 18.74 -6.28 -38.84
C THR A 527 19.45 -7.42 -39.57
N ASN A 528 18.81 -7.98 -40.59
CA ASN A 528 19.47 -8.84 -41.59
C ASN A 528 20.26 -8.03 -42.62
N ASP A 529 20.89 -8.71 -43.59
CA ASP A 529 21.67 -8.10 -44.68
C ASP A 529 20.83 -7.16 -45.59
N ASP A 530 19.51 -7.36 -45.65
CA ASP A 530 18.57 -6.51 -46.38
C ASP A 530 18.12 -5.27 -45.58
N GLY A 531 18.55 -5.14 -44.31
CA GLY A 531 18.20 -4.02 -43.41
C GLY A 531 16.86 -4.18 -42.69
N GLU A 532 16.27 -5.38 -42.71
CA GLU A 532 14.97 -5.70 -42.10
C GLU A 532 15.17 -6.17 -40.65
N VAL A 533 14.33 -5.70 -39.70
CA VAL A 533 14.50 -6.00 -38.27
C VAL A 533 14.11 -7.44 -37.94
N VAL A 534 15.07 -8.24 -37.45
CA VAL A 534 14.91 -9.67 -37.10
C VAL A 534 14.91 -9.94 -35.59
N GLY A 535 15.13 -8.90 -34.78
CA GLY A 535 15.25 -8.97 -33.30
C GLY A 535 16.65 -9.36 -32.82
N GLY A 536 17.09 -8.84 -31.68
CA GLY A 536 18.47 -9.00 -31.17
C GLY A 536 18.66 -10.09 -30.12
N LYS A 537 19.92 -10.53 -29.91
CA LYS A 537 20.34 -11.39 -28.78
C LYS A 537 20.37 -10.61 -27.46
N HIS A 538 20.63 -9.31 -27.53
CA HIS A 538 20.74 -8.41 -26.38
C HIS A 538 19.73 -7.26 -26.47
N MET A 539 19.40 -6.66 -25.33
CA MET A 539 18.49 -5.51 -25.22
C MET A 539 18.92 -4.59 -24.08
N LEU A 540 18.86 -3.29 -24.31
CA LEU A 540 18.97 -2.28 -23.26
C LEU A 540 17.91 -1.19 -23.47
N VAL A 541 17.15 -0.88 -22.42
CA VAL A 541 16.11 0.15 -22.41
C VAL A 541 16.18 0.94 -21.11
N GLY A 542 16.12 2.26 -21.20
CA GLY A 542 16.05 3.21 -20.10
C GLY A 542 14.94 4.24 -20.33
N SER A 543 14.33 4.73 -19.25
CA SER A 543 13.32 5.79 -19.32
C SER A 543 13.31 6.62 -18.03
N ILE A 544 13.20 7.93 -18.19
CA ILE A 544 13.03 8.91 -17.12
C ILE A 544 11.76 9.71 -17.42
N GLU A 545 10.80 9.69 -16.51
CA GLU A 545 9.52 10.39 -16.61
C GLU A 545 9.27 11.23 -15.36
N TYR A 546 8.73 12.44 -15.51
CA TYR A 546 8.35 13.32 -14.41
C TYR A 546 6.88 13.74 -14.54
N ASP A 547 6.05 13.26 -13.61
CA ASP A 547 4.64 13.63 -13.47
C ASP A 547 4.51 14.86 -12.56
N ILE A 548 3.83 15.91 -13.03
CA ILE A 548 3.55 17.15 -12.32
C ILE A 548 2.03 17.30 -12.13
N PRO A 549 1.51 17.43 -10.89
CA PRO A 549 0.09 17.67 -10.69
C PRO A 549 -0.33 19.02 -11.26
N VAL A 550 -1.43 19.05 -12.01
CA VAL A 550 -1.98 20.26 -12.62
C VAL A 550 -3.26 20.67 -11.90
N MET A 551 -4.25 19.78 -11.83
CA MET A 551 -5.53 20.06 -11.17
C MET A 551 -6.25 18.76 -10.76
N GLY A 552 -6.51 18.59 -9.47
CA GLY A 552 -7.20 17.40 -8.94
C GLY A 552 -6.49 16.11 -9.35
N ASN A 553 -7.16 15.30 -10.17
CA ASN A 553 -6.67 14.00 -10.64
C ASN A 553 -5.89 14.07 -11.97
N TRP A 554 -5.56 15.27 -12.46
CA TRP A 554 -4.83 15.48 -13.72
C TRP A 554 -3.38 15.90 -13.48
N TYR A 555 -2.47 15.23 -14.17
CA TYR A 555 -1.04 15.50 -14.17
C TYR A 555 -0.55 15.73 -15.60
N ALA A 556 0.41 16.62 -15.78
CA ALA A 556 1.22 16.70 -16.98
C ALA A 556 2.47 15.83 -16.78
N ALA A 557 2.94 15.18 -17.84
CA ALA A 557 4.14 14.37 -17.84
C ALA A 557 5.15 14.92 -18.86
N ALA A 558 6.43 14.79 -18.56
CA ALA A 558 7.51 14.91 -19.53
C ALA A 558 8.45 13.71 -19.36
N PHE A 559 8.92 13.14 -20.47
CA PHE A 559 9.77 11.96 -20.43
C PHE A 559 10.84 11.96 -21.51
N PHE A 560 11.88 11.18 -21.24
CA PHE A 560 12.95 10.82 -22.16
C PHE A 560 13.14 9.31 -22.06
N ASP A 561 13.07 8.62 -23.21
CA ASP A 561 13.32 7.18 -23.33
C ASP A 561 14.60 6.97 -24.18
N THR A 562 15.33 5.89 -23.90
CA THR A 562 16.46 5.46 -24.72
C THR A 562 16.51 3.94 -24.76
N GLY A 563 16.90 3.35 -25.89
CA GLY A 563 17.09 1.91 -25.97
C GLY A 563 17.24 1.35 -27.37
N ASN A 564 17.65 0.08 -27.45
CA ASN A 564 17.60 -0.74 -28.65
C ASN A 564 17.73 -2.23 -28.28
N SER A 565 17.47 -3.13 -29.22
CA SER A 565 17.99 -4.51 -29.23
C SER A 565 19.04 -4.67 -30.33
N PHE A 566 20.00 -5.57 -30.11
CA PHE A 566 21.18 -5.69 -30.99
C PHE A 566 21.70 -7.14 -31.01
N SER A 567 22.44 -7.48 -32.07
CA SER A 567 23.06 -8.78 -32.24
C SER A 567 24.20 -8.94 -31.26
N ASP A 568 25.24 -8.11 -31.35
CA ASP A 568 26.43 -8.20 -30.53
C ASP A 568 26.78 -6.85 -29.89
N PHE A 569 27.50 -6.84 -28.77
CA PHE A 569 27.73 -5.61 -27.99
C PHE A 569 28.47 -4.50 -28.74
N ASP A 570 29.26 -4.86 -29.76
CA ASP A 570 29.95 -3.89 -30.62
C ASP A 570 28.98 -3.15 -31.58
N ASP A 571 27.80 -3.72 -31.86
CA ASP A 571 26.74 -3.11 -32.69
C ASP A 571 25.78 -2.22 -31.87
N MET A 572 26.03 -2.03 -30.58
CA MET A 572 25.11 -1.35 -29.66
C MET A 572 24.92 0.14 -30.01
N GLN A 573 23.83 0.45 -30.72
CA GLN A 573 23.40 1.81 -31.06
C GLN A 573 22.03 2.09 -30.43
N LEU A 574 22.03 2.76 -29.27
CA LEU A 574 20.80 3.16 -28.58
C LEU A 574 20.10 4.26 -29.37
N GLN A 575 18.78 4.15 -29.52
CA GLN A 575 17.94 5.20 -30.09
C GLN A 575 17.29 5.99 -28.96
N GLU A 576 17.05 7.28 -29.16
CA GLU A 576 16.53 8.21 -28.15
C GLU A 576 15.17 8.78 -28.54
N SER A 577 14.35 9.07 -27.54
CA SER A 577 13.10 9.80 -27.73
C SER A 577 12.79 10.74 -26.58
N ALA A 578 12.02 11.78 -26.88
CA ALA A 578 11.48 12.67 -25.88
C ALA A 578 10.00 12.91 -26.12
N GLY A 579 9.23 13.13 -25.05
CA GLY A 579 7.80 13.35 -25.18
C GLY A 579 7.16 14.07 -24.01
N LEU A 580 5.92 14.48 -24.26
CA LEU A 580 5.03 15.11 -23.28
C LEU A 580 3.75 14.29 -23.17
N GLY A 581 3.16 14.29 -22.00
CA GLY A 581 1.98 13.49 -21.72
C GLY A 581 1.00 14.12 -20.75
N ILE A 582 -0.14 13.47 -20.64
CA ILE A 582 -1.17 13.74 -19.65
C ILE A 582 -1.43 12.43 -18.90
N ARG A 583 -1.61 12.51 -17.58
CA ARG A 583 -2.09 11.41 -16.73
C ARG A 583 -3.42 11.81 -16.12
N TRP A 584 -4.39 10.90 -16.16
CA TRP A 584 -5.66 11.06 -15.46
C TRP A 584 -5.86 9.90 -14.48
N LEU A 585 -5.96 10.23 -13.20
CA LEU A 585 -6.30 9.25 -12.15
C LEU A 585 -7.81 9.05 -12.15
N SER A 586 -8.27 8.13 -13.00
CA SER A 586 -9.67 7.72 -13.01
C SER A 586 -9.99 6.84 -11.79
N PRO A 587 -11.27 6.70 -11.39
CA PRO A 587 -11.67 5.81 -10.29
C PRO A 587 -11.33 4.33 -10.49
N ILE A 588 -10.95 3.91 -11.70
CA ILE A 588 -10.62 2.53 -12.07
C ILE A 588 -9.13 2.31 -12.37
N GLY A 589 -8.29 3.36 -12.25
CA GLY A 589 -6.85 3.31 -12.49
C GLY A 589 -6.32 4.51 -13.30
N PRO A 590 -4.99 4.69 -13.36
CA PRO A 590 -4.39 5.77 -14.14
C PRO A 590 -4.48 5.48 -15.65
N ILE A 591 -4.87 6.49 -16.40
CA ILE A 591 -4.83 6.53 -17.87
C ILE A 591 -3.73 7.52 -18.27
N ARG A 592 -2.89 7.13 -19.22
CA ARG A 592 -1.79 7.94 -19.76
C ARG A 592 -2.02 8.16 -21.25
N VAL A 593 -1.83 9.39 -21.69
CA VAL A 593 -1.81 9.77 -23.11
C VAL A 593 -0.52 10.54 -23.34
N ASP A 594 0.35 10.03 -24.20
CA ASP A 594 1.69 10.54 -24.47
C ASP A 594 1.83 10.90 -25.95
N VAL A 595 2.53 12.00 -26.25
CA VAL A 595 3.04 12.30 -27.59
C VAL A 595 4.57 12.27 -27.50
N ALA A 596 5.16 11.27 -28.13
CA ALA A 596 6.60 11.07 -28.18
C ALA A 596 7.14 11.43 -29.57
N LYS A 597 8.42 11.80 -29.62
CA LYS A 597 9.16 12.00 -30.85
C LYS A 597 10.48 11.22 -30.78
N GLY A 598 10.69 10.28 -31.70
CA GLY A 598 12.03 9.70 -31.92
C GLY A 598 13.00 10.79 -32.39
N LEU A 599 14.22 10.79 -31.87
CA LEU A 599 15.22 11.84 -32.13
C LEU A 599 16.19 11.47 -33.27
N ASP A 600 16.36 10.17 -33.51
CA ASP A 600 17.27 9.60 -34.50
C ASP A 600 16.61 9.32 -35.87
N SER A 601 17.38 8.80 -36.82
CA SER A 601 16.89 8.42 -38.16
C SER A 601 15.82 7.33 -38.08
N GLY A 602 14.67 7.58 -38.71
CA GLY A 602 13.46 6.74 -38.60
C GLY A 602 12.47 7.27 -37.55
N GLY A 603 12.93 8.05 -36.58
CA GLY A 603 12.10 8.63 -35.52
C GLY A 603 10.99 9.55 -36.03
N GLY A 604 9.78 9.33 -35.53
CA GLY A 604 8.58 10.11 -35.87
C GLY A 604 7.84 10.62 -34.64
N TYR A 605 6.81 11.45 -34.87
CA TYR A 605 5.82 11.74 -33.83
C TYR A 605 4.83 10.59 -33.70
N ARG A 606 4.70 10.01 -32.50
CA ARG A 606 3.75 8.93 -32.21
C ARG A 606 2.90 9.28 -30.99
N LEU A 607 1.61 8.96 -31.08
CA LEU A 607 0.68 9.01 -29.96
C LEU A 607 0.75 7.65 -29.26
N HIS A 608 0.89 7.66 -27.94
CA HIS A 608 0.80 6.46 -27.11
C HIS A 608 -0.34 6.60 -26.09
N ILE A 609 -1.10 5.54 -25.85
CA ILE A 609 -2.21 5.52 -24.88
C ILE A 609 -2.10 4.26 -24.04
N THR A 610 -1.86 4.38 -22.73
CA THR A 610 -1.79 3.23 -21.80
C THR A 610 -2.74 3.37 -20.62
N MET A 611 -3.25 2.25 -20.11
CA MET A 611 -4.05 2.21 -18.88
C MET A 611 -3.62 1.03 -18.00
N GLY A 612 -3.33 1.30 -16.72
CA GLY A 612 -2.92 0.28 -15.74
C GLY A 612 -1.92 0.81 -14.71
N PRO A 613 -1.71 0.10 -13.58
CA PRO A 613 -0.82 0.52 -12.51
C PRO A 613 0.66 0.57 -12.93
N ASP A 614 1.46 1.36 -12.22
CA ASP A 614 2.85 1.62 -12.61
C ASP A 614 3.83 0.47 -12.29
N LEU A 615 3.60 -0.26 -11.18
CA LEU A 615 4.52 -1.25 -10.57
C LEU A 615 3.93 -2.67 -10.51
#